data_AF-A0A919NBH9-F1
#
_entry.id   AF-A0A919NBH9-F1
#
_cell.length_a   1.000
_cell.length_b   1.000
_cell.length_c   1.000
_cell.angle_alpha   90.00
_cell.angle_beta   90.00
_cell.angle_gamma   90.00
#
_symmetry.space_group_name_H-M   'P 1'
#
loop_
_entity.id
_entity.type
_entity.pdbx_description
1 polymer ?
#
loop_
_entity_poly.entity_id
_entity_poly.type
_entity_poly.pdbx_seq_one_letter_code
_entity_poly.pdbx_strand_id
1 'polypeptide(L)'
;MDIDEADQRRMAVIAANEATTSFEWEHGLGEVVSALVGAGIAIRSLRESDELPWPRWPQMLPAGNGFWRLPDNQPRLPMFYALLGEKA
;
A
#
# COMPACT_ATOMS: atom_id res chain seq x y z
N MET A 1 -20.61 17.41 -20.68
CA MET A 1 -19.94 18.03 -19.53
C MET A 1 -18.50 17.58 -19.62
N ASP A 2 -17.73 18.34 -20.40
CA ASP A 2 -16.32 18.10 -20.64
C ASP A 2 -15.53 18.32 -19.36
N ILE A 3 -14.66 17.38 -19.04
CA ILE A 3 -13.75 17.47 -17.90
C ILE A 3 -12.58 18.34 -18.36
N ASP A 4 -12.43 19.49 -17.71
CA ASP A 4 -11.37 20.49 -17.91
C ASP A 4 -9.99 19.90 -17.57
N GLU A 5 -9.00 20.27 -18.38
CA GLU A 5 -7.56 20.00 -18.22
C GLU A 5 -7.01 20.39 -16.84
N ALA A 6 -7.69 21.30 -16.13
CA ALA A 6 -7.41 21.66 -14.74
C ALA A 6 -7.59 20.51 -13.73
N ASP A 7 -8.46 19.53 -13.99
CA ASP A 7 -8.68 18.39 -13.08
C ASP A 7 -7.65 17.27 -13.25
N GLN A 8 -6.95 17.20 -14.39
CA GLN A 8 -5.79 16.31 -14.53
C GLN A 8 -4.61 16.71 -13.63
N ARG A 9 -4.55 17.97 -13.15
CA ARG A 9 -3.43 18.49 -12.36
C ARG A 9 -3.56 18.32 -10.84
N ARG A 10 -4.68 17.79 -10.32
CA ARG A 10 -4.91 17.67 -8.86
C ARG A 10 -4.49 16.33 -8.26
N MET A 11 -4.19 15.32 -9.08
CA MET A 11 -3.55 14.09 -8.62
C MET A 11 -2.04 14.23 -8.71
N ALA A 12 -1.48 15.13 -7.90
CA ALA A 12 -0.09 15.04 -7.52
C ALA A 12 0.06 13.79 -6.65
N VAL A 13 0.16 12.63 -7.33
CA VAL A 13 1.12 11.58 -7.00
C VAL A 13 2.31 12.28 -6.36
N ILE A 14 2.78 11.78 -5.20
CA ILE A 14 4.08 12.12 -4.61
C ILE A 14 4.95 12.67 -5.71
N ALA A 15 5.14 14.00 -5.75
CA ALA A 15 5.84 14.64 -6.85
C ALA A 15 7.25 14.07 -6.80
N ALA A 16 7.46 12.97 -7.52
CA ALA A 16 8.76 12.49 -7.87
C ALA A 16 9.34 13.65 -8.65
N ASN A 17 10.23 14.39 -7.97
CA ASN A 17 11.07 15.37 -8.62
C ASN A 17 11.53 14.76 -9.94
N GLU A 18 11.38 15.55 -10.99
CA GLU A 18 11.63 15.20 -12.38
C GLU A 18 12.80 14.20 -12.53
N ALA A 19 12.52 13.07 -13.21
CA ALA A 19 13.47 12.06 -13.69
C ALA A 19 14.14 11.12 -12.67
N THR A 20 13.36 10.39 -11.85
CA THR A 20 13.87 9.14 -11.23
C THR A 20 13.10 7.94 -11.78
N THR A 21 13.80 7.06 -12.50
CA THR A 21 13.25 5.75 -12.90
C THR A 21 13.14 4.87 -11.66
N SER A 22 11.92 4.48 -11.28
CA SER A 22 11.69 3.46 -10.27
C SER A 22 11.61 2.07 -10.91
N PHE A 23 12.06 1.07 -10.14
CA PHE A 23 11.89 -0.34 -10.48
C PHE A 23 11.21 -0.99 -9.29
N GLU A 24 10.17 -1.77 -9.57
CA GLU A 24 9.39 -2.50 -8.59
C GLU A 24 9.38 -3.97 -9.02
N TRP A 25 9.46 -4.87 -8.04
CA TRP A 25 9.43 -6.30 -8.25
C TRP A 25 8.32 -6.92 -7.41
N GLU A 26 7.58 -7.84 -8.01
CA GLU A 26 6.55 -8.59 -7.32
C GLU A 26 7.21 -9.70 -6.49
N HIS A 27 7.24 -9.51 -5.18
CA HIS A 27 7.59 -10.57 -4.23
C HIS A 27 6.34 -11.01 -3.49
N GLY A 28 6.03 -12.30 -3.57
CA GLY A 28 4.90 -12.86 -2.84
C GLY A 28 5.14 -12.81 -1.33
N LEU A 29 4.07 -12.67 -0.55
CA LEU A 29 4.19 -12.68 0.92
C LEU A 29 4.90 -13.94 1.44
N GLY A 30 4.59 -15.11 0.87
CA GLY A 30 5.25 -16.37 1.21
C GLY A 30 6.74 -16.39 0.88
N GLU A 31 7.15 -15.73 -0.22
CA GLU A 31 8.56 -15.59 -0.60
C GLU A 31 9.31 -14.72 0.41
N VAL A 32 8.77 -13.56 0.73
CA VAL A 32 9.36 -12.63 1.73
C VAL A 32 9.49 -13.32 3.09
N VAL A 33 8.40 -13.94 3.58
CA VAL A 33 8.40 -14.62 4.87
C VAL A 33 9.41 -15.78 4.89
N SER A 34 9.43 -16.61 3.84
CA SER A 34 10.35 -17.75 3.75
C SER A 34 11.81 -17.29 3.67
N ALA A 35 12.10 -16.21 2.94
CA ALA A 35 13.44 -15.64 2.85
C ALA A 35 13.95 -15.14 4.21
N LEU A 36 13.10 -14.44 4.96
CA LEU A 36 13.45 -13.95 6.31
C LEU A 36 13.71 -15.11 7.28
N VAL A 37 12.83 -16.12 7.28
CA VAL A 37 13.02 -17.32 8.11
C VAL A 37 14.30 -18.07 7.71
N GLY A 38 14.56 -18.22 6.41
CA GLY A 38 15.79 -18.82 5.89
C GLY A 38 17.06 -18.06 6.29
N ALA A 39 16.95 -16.74 6.50
CA ALA A 39 18.04 -15.90 7.02
C ALA A 39 18.19 -15.94 8.55
N GLY A 40 17.42 -16.78 9.24
CA GLY A 40 17.45 -16.93 10.70
C GLY A 40 16.69 -15.85 11.47
N ILE A 41 15.76 -15.13 10.82
CA ILE A 41 14.92 -14.13 11.48
C ILE A 41 13.64 -14.81 11.99
N ALA A 42 13.38 -14.70 13.30
CA ALA A 42 12.16 -15.19 13.91
C ALA A 42 11.03 -14.17 13.71
N ILE A 43 9.97 -14.56 13.01
CA ILE A 43 8.79 -13.71 12.80
C ILE A 43 7.96 -13.66 14.08
N ARG A 44 7.69 -12.46 14.59
CA ARG A 44 6.90 -12.25 15.82
C ARG A 44 5.49 -11.77 15.55
N SER A 45 5.28 -11.00 14.49
CA SER A 45 3.95 -10.64 14.05
C SER A 45 3.93 -10.31 12.56
N LEU A 46 2.81 -10.62 11.93
CA LEU A 46 2.47 -10.21 10.57
C LEU A 46 1.04 -9.66 10.63
N ARG A 47 0.84 -8.43 10.14
CA ARG A 47 -0.48 -7.79 10.09
C ARG A 47 -0.73 -7.30 8.69
N GLU A 48 -1.93 -7.52 8.19
CA GLU A 48 -2.41 -6.93 6.95
C GLU A 48 -3.33 -5.74 7.27
N SER A 49 -3.32 -4.75 6.37
CA SER A 49 -4.14 -3.56 6.42
C SER A 49 -4.95 -3.44 5.13
N ASP A 50 -6.23 -3.13 5.26
CA ASP A 50 -7.12 -2.76 4.16
C ASP A 50 -7.19 -1.25 3.91
N GLU A 51 -6.31 -0.49 4.56
CA GLU A 51 -6.21 0.96 4.44
C GLU A 51 -4.99 1.39 3.62
N LEU A 52 -5.14 2.46 2.84
CA LEU A 52 -4.09 3.11 2.05
C LEU A 52 -3.97 4.60 2.42
N PRO A 53 -2.78 5.21 2.34
CA PRO A 53 -2.60 6.62 2.62
C PRO A 53 -3.10 7.53 1.48
N TRP A 54 -3.61 6.95 0.39
CA TRP A 54 -4.26 7.66 -0.72
C TRP A 54 -5.48 6.86 -1.23
N PRO A 55 -6.46 7.51 -1.87
CA PRO A 55 -7.62 6.83 -2.45
C PRO A 55 -7.25 6.16 -3.77
N ARG A 56 -6.78 4.91 -3.73
CA ARG A 56 -6.41 4.13 -4.92
C ARG A 56 -7.56 3.96 -5.93
N TRP A 57 -8.80 3.94 -5.46
CA TRP A 57 -10.01 3.90 -6.29
C TRP A 57 -11.05 4.94 -5.88
N PRO A 58 -11.91 5.40 -6.82
CA PRO A 58 -12.87 6.47 -6.56
C PRO A 58 -13.87 6.19 -5.43
N GLN A 59 -14.19 4.92 -5.17
CA GLN A 59 -15.15 4.50 -4.15
C GLN A 59 -14.58 4.44 -2.74
N MET A 60 -13.28 4.69 -2.54
CA MET A 60 -12.68 4.64 -1.21
C MET A 60 -13.14 5.82 -0.35
N LEU A 61 -13.36 5.56 0.94
CA LEU A 61 -13.81 6.54 1.92
C LEU A 61 -12.68 6.83 2.94
N PRO A 62 -12.59 8.04 3.50
CA PRO A 62 -11.66 8.33 4.59
C PRO A 62 -11.92 7.42 5.80
N ALA A 63 -10.85 6.84 6.36
CA ALA A 63 -10.90 5.96 7.52
C ALA A 63 -10.82 6.70 8.87
N GLY A 64 -10.70 8.03 8.86
CA GLY A 64 -10.67 8.89 10.05
C GLY A 64 -9.29 9.09 10.70
N ASN A 65 -8.26 8.41 10.22
CA ASN A 65 -6.87 8.47 10.67
C ASN A 65 -5.90 9.03 9.61
N GLY A 66 -6.43 9.69 8.57
CA GLY A 66 -5.66 10.14 7.41
C GLY A 66 -5.47 9.09 6.32
N PHE A 67 -6.00 7.87 6.51
CA PHE A 67 -6.01 6.82 5.50
C PHE A 67 -7.39 6.71 4.82
N TRP A 68 -7.44 5.86 3.80
CA TRP A 68 -8.58 5.56 2.96
C TRP A 68 -8.83 4.06 2.94
N ARG A 69 -10.09 3.65 2.91
CA ARG A 69 -10.48 2.24 2.82
C ARG A 69 -11.67 2.05 1.88
N LEU A 70 -11.89 0.82 1.43
CA LEU A 70 -13.13 0.50 0.72
C LEU A 70 -14.35 0.61 1.67
N PRO A 71 -15.54 0.93 1.15
CA PRO A 71 -16.76 0.96 1.96
C PRO A 71 -17.03 -0.41 2.60
N ASP A 72 -17.68 -0.42 3.75
CA ASP A 72 -17.90 -1.64 4.55
C ASP A 72 -18.76 -2.71 3.83
N ASN A 73 -19.44 -2.36 2.73
CA ASN A 73 -20.19 -3.28 1.89
C ASN A 73 -19.35 -3.94 0.77
N GLN A 74 -18.04 -3.70 0.73
CA GLN A 74 -17.09 -4.29 -0.21
C GLN A 74 -16.16 -5.29 0.52
N PRO A 75 -15.51 -6.21 -0.21
CA PRO A 75 -14.50 -7.08 0.36
C PRO A 75 -13.33 -6.26 0.95
N ARG A 76 -12.82 -6.71 2.11
CA ARG A 76 -11.57 -6.21 2.67
C ARG A 76 -10.41 -6.81 1.88
N LEU A 77 -9.59 -5.96 1.27
CA LEU A 77 -8.44 -6.37 0.47
C LEU A 77 -7.14 -6.05 1.24
N PRO A 78 -6.16 -6.96 1.33
CA PRO A 78 -4.90 -6.71 2.03
C PRO A 78 -4.00 -5.80 1.16
N MET A 79 -4.12 -4.49 1.38
CA MET A 79 -3.40 -3.47 0.61
C MET A 79 -1.95 -3.32 1.04
N PHE A 80 -1.71 -3.47 2.34
CA PHE A 80 -0.39 -3.45 2.94
C PHE A 80 -0.24 -4.58 3.95
N TYR A 81 1.01 -4.96 4.21
CA TYR A 81 1.34 -5.75 5.37
C TYR A 81 2.51 -5.13 6.14
N ALA A 82 2.54 -5.37 7.44
CA ALA A 82 3.65 -5.03 8.32
C ALA A 82 4.12 -6.31 9.01
N LEU A 83 5.44 -6.49 9.07
CA LEU A 83 6.07 -7.64 9.70
C LEU A 83 7.05 -7.17 10.77
N LEU A 84 6.99 -7.80 11.94
CA LEU A 84 8.01 -7.66 12.98
C LEU A 84 8.80 -8.97 13.04
N GLY A 85 10.11 -8.86 12.88
CA GLY A 85 11.04 -9.97 13.04
C GLY A 85 12.17 -9.59 14.00
N GLU A 86 12.75 -10.60 14.64
CA GLU A 86 13.93 -10.44 15.47
C GLU A 86 15.01 -11.43 15.07
N LYS A 87 16.26 -10.99 15.17
CA LYS A 87 17.45 -11.82 14.98
C LYS A 87 18.15 -11.92 16.33
N ALA A 88 18.52 -13.15 16.71
CA ALA A 88 19.27 -13.41 17.93
C ALA A 88 20.67 -12.79 17.87
#